data_AF-A0A1I2NJV7-F1
#
_entry.id   AF-A0A1I2NJV7-F1
#
_cell.length_a   1.000
_cell.length_b   1.000
_cell.length_c   1.000
_cell.angle_alpha   90.00
_cell.angle_beta   90.00
_cell.angle_gamma   90.00
#
_symmetry.space_group_name_H-M   'P 1'
#
loop_
_entity.id
_entity.type
_entity.pdbx_description
1 polymer ?
#
loop_
_entity_poly.entity_id
_entity_poly.type
_entity_poly.pdbx_seq_one_letter_code
_entity_poly.pdbx_strand_id
1 'polypeptide(L)'
;MVKKTAEDIMISISDYVTISEKETLYRAIKVLRDSFHKDGRAWYGHRSVIVLGQSGELVGVLSLNEILKAVGLKELNNDPNFKAESWGWYYINSMREHAKLIVRDVMRPIALATVDARDSVSEVAQALLKHKVNSLPVLKRGKLIGMVRTLDIFMVVGDYFK
;
A
#
# COMPACT_ATOMS: atom_id res chain seq x y z
N MET A 1 27.84 2.37 -14.29
CA MET A 1 26.68 2.89 -13.53
C MET A 1 26.70 2.34 -12.12
N VAL A 2 26.45 3.17 -11.11
CA VAL A 2 26.32 2.69 -9.72
C VAL A 2 25.03 1.87 -9.63
N LYS A 3 25.14 0.64 -9.13
CA LYS A 3 23.99 -0.24 -8.93
C LYS A 3 23.18 0.29 -7.74
N LYS A 4 22.00 0.87 -8.00
CA LYS A 4 21.07 1.32 -6.95
C LYS A 4 20.50 0.13 -6.18
N THR A 5 20.23 0.34 -4.91
CA THR A 5 19.66 -0.61 -3.95
C THR A 5 18.25 -0.18 -3.53
N ALA A 6 17.55 -1.01 -2.77
CA ALA A 6 16.26 -0.69 -2.19
C ALA A 6 16.33 0.57 -1.30
N GLU A 7 17.40 0.71 -0.50
CA GLU A 7 17.61 1.88 0.37
C GLU A 7 17.76 3.18 -0.45
N ASP A 8 18.34 3.12 -1.65
CA ASP A 8 18.56 4.30 -2.50
C ASP A 8 17.26 4.83 -3.14
N ILE A 9 16.23 4.00 -3.25
CA ILE A 9 14.99 4.32 -3.99
C ILE A 9 13.73 4.30 -3.12
N MET A 10 13.84 3.83 -1.87
CA MET A 10 12.69 3.76 -0.97
C MET A 10 12.25 5.14 -0.51
N ILE A 11 11.02 5.20 -0.02
CA ILE A 11 10.56 6.29 0.83
C ILE A 11 10.81 5.92 2.28
N SER A 12 11.30 6.88 3.06
CA SER A 12 11.53 6.70 4.49
C SER A 12 10.23 6.35 5.22
N ILE A 13 10.32 5.43 6.19
CA ILE A 13 9.17 5.05 7.01
C ILE A 13 8.62 6.24 7.83
N SER A 14 9.46 7.22 8.15
CA SER A 14 9.07 8.46 8.87
C SER A 14 8.02 9.28 8.14
N ASP A 15 7.93 9.14 6.83
CA ASP A 15 7.06 9.96 6.00
C ASP A 15 5.64 9.38 5.96
N TYR A 16 5.51 8.10 6.32
CA TYR A 16 4.24 7.40 6.35
C TYR A 16 3.42 7.74 7.58
N VAL A 17 2.13 7.97 7.35
CA VAL A 17 1.15 8.07 8.43
C VAL A 17 0.83 6.69 8.99
N THR A 18 0.61 6.64 10.30
CA THR A 18 0.32 5.41 11.04
C THR A 18 -1.15 5.35 11.49
N ILE A 19 -1.68 4.14 11.65
CA ILE A 19 -3.02 3.88 12.21
C ILE A 19 -3.01 2.62 13.06
N SER A 20 -3.88 2.53 14.08
CA SER A 20 -4.02 1.30 14.88
C SER A 20 -4.74 0.19 14.09
N GLU A 21 -4.35 -1.07 14.31
CA GLU A 21 -5.03 -2.24 13.74
C GLU A 21 -6.49 -2.38 14.19
N LYS A 22 -6.85 -1.79 15.34
CA LYS A 22 -8.21 -1.81 15.90
C LYS A 22 -9.11 -0.70 15.34
N GLU A 23 -8.56 0.20 14.54
CA GLU A 23 -9.34 1.28 13.94
C GLU A 23 -10.32 0.76 12.90
N THR A 24 -11.35 1.56 12.63
CA THR A 24 -12.32 1.25 11.58
C THR A 24 -11.71 1.46 10.19
N LEU A 25 -12.16 0.67 9.21
CA LEU A 25 -11.78 0.87 7.81
C LEU A 25 -12.14 2.29 7.33
N TYR A 26 -13.28 2.83 7.78
CA TYR A 26 -13.69 4.21 7.49
C TYR A 26 -12.64 5.23 7.95
N ARG A 27 -12.14 5.10 9.19
CA ARG A 27 -11.09 5.99 9.71
C ARG A 27 -9.81 5.87 8.88
N ALA A 28 -9.46 4.65 8.48
CA ALA A 28 -8.29 4.41 7.64
C ALA A 28 -8.39 5.05 6.26
N ILE A 29 -9.56 4.98 5.61
CA ILE A 29 -9.83 5.66 4.33
C ILE A 29 -9.66 7.17 4.49
N LYS A 30 -10.16 7.76 5.58
CA LYS A 30 -10.02 9.20 5.84
C LYS A 30 -8.55 9.59 5.99
N VAL A 31 -7.78 8.87 6.82
CA VAL A 31 -6.34 9.13 7.03
C VAL A 31 -5.55 8.98 5.73
N LEU A 32 -5.84 7.94 4.94
CA LEU A 32 -5.19 7.70 3.66
C LEU A 32 -5.52 8.79 2.63
N ARG A 33 -6.77 9.27 2.57
CA ARG A 33 -7.16 10.36 1.68
C ARG A 33 -6.48 11.68 2.05
N ASP A 34 -6.38 11.95 3.34
CA ASP A 34 -5.77 13.18 3.84
C ASP A 34 -4.23 13.16 3.62
N SER A 35 -3.61 11.97 3.59
CA SER A 35 -2.17 11.83 3.27
C SER A 35 -1.82 12.13 1.80
N PHE A 36 -2.80 12.12 0.88
CA PHE A 36 -2.58 12.44 -0.55
C PHE A 36 -2.31 13.91 -0.83
N HIS A 37 -2.63 14.81 0.10
CA HIS A 37 -2.63 16.25 -0.13
C HIS A 37 -1.43 16.98 0.51
N LYS A 38 -0.42 16.25 1.02
CA LYS A 38 0.65 16.86 1.83
C LYS A 38 1.60 17.80 1.08
N ASP A 39 1.78 17.67 -0.24
CA ASP A 39 2.93 18.30 -0.93
C ASP A 39 2.58 19.26 -2.08
N GLY A 40 1.34 19.74 -2.20
CA GLY A 40 0.95 20.71 -3.26
C GLY A 40 1.09 20.20 -4.71
N ARG A 41 1.60 18.97 -4.89
CA ARG A 41 1.69 18.25 -6.16
C ARG A 41 0.56 17.24 -6.22
N ALA A 42 -0.26 17.31 -7.26
CA ALA A 42 -1.35 16.36 -7.45
C ALA A 42 -0.81 14.92 -7.47
N TRP A 43 -1.38 14.03 -6.65
CA TRP A 43 -1.13 12.58 -6.63
C TRP A 43 0.21 12.06 -6.09
N TYR A 44 0.99 12.86 -5.35
CA TYR A 44 2.30 12.44 -4.80
C TYR A 44 2.29 11.86 -3.38
N GLY A 45 1.16 11.84 -2.65
CA GLY A 45 1.12 11.29 -1.29
C GLY A 45 1.17 9.75 -1.21
N HIS A 46 1.39 9.24 0.00
CA HIS A 46 1.57 7.81 0.24
C HIS A 46 0.26 7.03 0.04
N ARG A 47 0.24 6.09 -0.92
CA ARG A 47 -0.90 5.18 -1.20
C ARG A 47 -1.04 4.04 -0.21
N SER A 48 -0.44 4.18 0.95
CA SER A 48 -0.52 3.22 2.05
C SER A 48 -0.36 3.94 3.38
N VAL A 49 -0.98 3.37 4.41
CA VAL A 49 -0.75 3.71 5.80
C VAL A 49 -0.10 2.52 6.50
N ILE A 50 0.69 2.84 7.52
CA ILE A 50 1.37 1.84 8.34
C ILE A 50 0.47 1.46 9.49
N VAL A 51 0.32 0.16 9.74
CA VAL A 51 -0.58 -0.35 10.78
C VAL A 51 0.22 -0.75 12.02
N LEU A 52 -0.19 -0.23 13.16
CA LEU A 52 0.39 -0.48 14.46
C LEU A 52 -0.50 -1.39 15.31
N GLY A 53 0.13 -2.34 16.00
CA GLY A 53 -0.49 -3.17 17.02
C GLY A 53 -0.64 -2.42 18.35
N GLN A 54 -1.06 -3.14 19.38
CA GLN A 54 -1.39 -2.55 20.69
C GLN A 54 -0.16 -2.06 21.45
N SER A 55 1.01 -2.66 21.22
CA SER A 55 2.26 -2.25 21.87
C SER A 55 3.03 -1.20 21.06
N GLY A 56 2.43 -0.67 19.99
CA GLY A 56 3.05 0.29 19.06
C GLY A 56 3.98 -0.37 18.03
N GLU A 57 3.99 -1.70 17.96
CA GLU A 57 4.74 -2.47 16.99
C GLU A 57 4.10 -2.41 15.61
N LEU A 58 4.92 -2.52 14.57
CA LEU A 58 4.49 -2.53 13.18
C LEU A 58 3.92 -3.90 12.82
N VAL A 59 2.61 -4.00 12.61
CA VAL A 59 1.94 -5.29 12.33
C VAL A 59 1.54 -5.43 10.86
N GLY A 60 1.37 -4.33 10.13
CA GLY A 60 0.89 -4.41 8.77
C GLY A 60 1.01 -3.13 7.96
N VAL A 61 0.57 -3.24 6.71
CA VAL A 61 0.41 -2.13 5.77
C VAL A 61 -1.00 -2.22 5.21
N LEU A 62 -1.69 -1.08 5.20
CA LEU A 62 -2.98 -0.95 4.55
C LEU A 62 -2.85 0.00 3.36
N SER A 63 -2.94 -0.53 2.13
CA SER A 63 -2.92 0.28 0.92
C SER A 63 -4.30 0.48 0.32
N LEU A 64 -4.41 1.42 -0.62
CA LEU A 64 -5.61 1.59 -1.45
C LEU A 64 -6.05 0.26 -2.08
N ASN A 65 -5.11 -0.58 -2.51
CA ASN A 65 -5.42 -1.86 -3.14
C ASN A 65 -6.08 -2.86 -2.17
N GLU A 66 -5.68 -2.90 -0.89
CA GLU A 66 -6.33 -3.76 0.10
C GLU A 66 -7.74 -3.24 0.43
N ILE A 67 -7.91 -1.92 0.53
CA ILE A 67 -9.22 -1.29 0.74
C ILE A 67 -10.16 -1.61 -0.43
N LEU A 68 -9.73 -1.43 -1.67
CA LEU A 68 -10.56 -1.70 -2.86
C LEU A 68 -10.97 -3.18 -2.96
N LYS A 69 -10.09 -4.11 -2.54
CA LYS A 69 -10.41 -5.53 -2.47
C LYS A 69 -11.47 -5.81 -1.41
N ALA A 70 -11.35 -5.21 -0.22
CA ALA A 70 -12.24 -5.46 0.90
C ALA A 70 -13.67 -4.92 0.68
N VAL A 71 -13.84 -3.84 -0.09
CA VAL A 71 -15.18 -3.31 -0.41
C VAL A 71 -15.88 -4.05 -1.56
N GLY A 72 -15.37 -5.21 -1.98
CA GLY A 72 -16.03 -6.10 -2.93
C GLY A 72 -15.90 -5.71 -4.42
N LEU A 73 -15.11 -4.70 -4.78
CA LEU A 73 -14.96 -4.30 -6.21
C LEU A 73 -14.40 -5.42 -7.09
N LYS A 74 -13.67 -6.39 -6.52
CA LYS A 74 -13.17 -7.55 -7.27
C LYS A 74 -14.25 -8.53 -7.70
N GLU A 75 -15.38 -8.59 -6.98
CA GLU A 75 -16.48 -9.50 -7.27
C GLU A 75 -17.35 -8.99 -8.44
N LEU A 76 -17.33 -7.68 -8.69
CA LEU A 76 -18.05 -7.03 -9.80
C LEU A 76 -17.54 -7.40 -11.20
N ASN A 77 -16.27 -7.80 -11.32
CA ASN A 77 -15.69 -8.20 -12.62
C ASN A 77 -16.18 -9.57 -13.11
N ASN A 78 -16.89 -10.35 -12.27
CA ASN A 78 -17.41 -11.67 -12.62
C ASN A 78 -18.91 -11.67 -12.92
N ASP A 79 -19.60 -10.52 -12.87
CA ASP A 79 -21.01 -10.42 -13.25
C ASP A 79 -21.16 -9.78 -14.65
N PRO A 80 -21.47 -10.57 -15.69
CA PRO A 80 -21.67 -10.05 -17.06
C PRO A 80 -22.87 -9.10 -17.20
N ASN A 81 -23.73 -8.96 -16.19
CA ASN A 81 -24.89 -8.06 -16.21
C ASN A 81 -24.66 -6.74 -15.45
N PHE A 82 -23.46 -6.48 -14.95
CA PHE A 82 -23.18 -5.29 -14.17
C PHE A 82 -23.10 -4.02 -15.05
N LYS A 83 -24.17 -3.22 -15.04
CA LYS A 83 -24.22 -1.92 -15.73
C LYS A 83 -23.48 -0.84 -14.94
N ALA A 84 -22.74 0.03 -15.64
CA ALA A 84 -22.00 1.16 -15.06
C ALA A 84 -22.86 2.06 -14.14
N GLU A 85 -24.17 2.15 -14.42
CA GLU A 85 -25.15 2.93 -13.65
C GLU A 85 -25.42 2.36 -12.24
N SER A 86 -25.13 1.07 -12.01
CA SER A 86 -25.31 0.39 -10.71
C SER A 86 -24.12 0.56 -9.76
N TRP A 87 -23.00 1.14 -10.23
CA TRP A 87 -21.79 1.37 -9.42
C TRP A 87 -22.08 2.27 -8.22
N GLY A 88 -22.84 3.35 -8.40
CA GLY A 88 -23.12 4.31 -7.33
C GLY A 88 -23.92 3.69 -6.18
N TRP A 89 -24.99 2.95 -6.50
CA TRP A 89 -25.84 2.32 -5.49
C TRP A 89 -25.15 1.15 -4.76
N TYR A 90 -24.42 0.31 -5.50
CA TYR A 90 -23.64 -0.79 -4.90
C TYR A 90 -22.51 -0.24 -4.02
N TYR A 91 -21.79 0.79 -4.47
CA TYR A 91 -20.76 1.45 -3.68
C TYR A 91 -21.33 2.05 -2.39
N ILE A 92 -22.50 2.69 -2.44
CA ILE A 92 -23.18 3.25 -1.26
C ILE A 92 -23.61 2.15 -0.27
N ASN A 93 -24.16 1.03 -0.74
CA ASN A 93 -24.59 -0.07 0.13
C ASN A 93 -23.41 -0.87 0.70
N SER A 94 -22.40 -1.15 -0.13
CA SER A 94 -21.14 -1.76 0.29
C SER A 94 -20.44 -0.90 1.36
N MET A 95 -20.36 0.42 1.18
CA MET A 95 -19.75 1.30 2.19
C MET A 95 -20.52 1.32 3.53
N ARG A 96 -21.83 1.08 3.50
CA ARG A 96 -22.67 1.00 4.72
C ARG A 96 -22.51 -0.33 5.45
N GLU A 97 -22.38 -1.44 4.71
CA GLU A 97 -22.12 -2.79 5.23
C GLU A 97 -20.69 -2.92 5.78
N HIS A 98 -19.70 -2.41 5.05
CA HIS A 98 -18.27 -2.54 5.38
C HIS A 98 -17.77 -1.49 6.39
N ALA A 99 -18.62 -0.58 6.87
CA ALA A 99 -18.29 0.35 7.95
C ALA A 99 -17.88 -0.36 9.26
N LYS A 100 -18.25 -1.64 9.41
CA LYS A 100 -17.92 -2.48 10.57
C LYS A 100 -16.56 -3.17 10.46
N LEU A 101 -15.93 -3.17 9.29
CA LEU A 101 -14.60 -3.77 9.13
C LEU A 101 -13.57 -2.98 9.94
N ILE A 102 -12.70 -3.71 10.63
CA ILE A 102 -11.54 -3.13 11.31
C ILE A 102 -10.30 -3.28 10.42
N VAL A 103 -9.33 -2.38 10.61
CA VAL A 103 -8.08 -2.34 9.82
C VAL A 103 -7.37 -3.68 9.82
N ARG A 104 -7.33 -4.38 10.96
CA ARG A 104 -6.69 -5.70 11.11
C ARG A 104 -7.22 -6.74 10.12
N ASP A 105 -8.50 -6.68 9.77
CA ASP A 105 -9.13 -7.68 8.91
C ASP A 105 -8.88 -7.41 7.42
N VAL A 106 -8.39 -6.21 7.10
CA VAL A 106 -8.17 -5.74 5.72
C VAL A 106 -6.70 -5.58 5.39
N MET A 107 -5.87 -5.23 6.38
CA MET A 107 -4.45 -4.96 6.17
C MET A 107 -3.69 -6.18 5.65
N ARG A 108 -2.58 -5.92 4.98
CA ARG A 108 -1.59 -6.95 4.70
C ARG A 108 -0.60 -7.03 5.87
N PRO A 109 -0.35 -8.23 6.44
CA PRO A 109 0.71 -8.40 7.43
C PRO A 109 2.07 -7.94 6.90
N ILE A 110 2.85 -7.23 7.72
CA ILE A 110 4.13 -6.66 7.29
C ILE A 110 5.12 -7.73 6.83
N ALA A 111 5.08 -8.90 7.47
CA ALA A 111 5.96 -10.02 7.21
C ALA A 111 5.62 -10.83 5.94
N LEU A 112 4.50 -10.53 5.26
CA LEU A 112 4.07 -11.34 4.11
C LEU A 112 5.05 -11.25 2.92
N ALA A 113 5.66 -10.09 2.73
CA ALA A 113 6.66 -9.86 1.70
C ALA A 113 7.49 -8.63 2.08
N THR A 114 8.80 -8.76 2.14
CA THR A 114 9.77 -7.70 2.46
C THR A 114 11.02 -7.85 1.60
N VAL A 115 11.82 -6.79 1.52
CA VAL A 115 13.16 -6.79 0.89
C VAL A 115 14.20 -6.26 1.87
N ASP A 116 15.46 -6.66 1.71
CA ASP A 116 16.57 -6.06 2.45
C ASP A 116 16.96 -4.72 1.81
N ALA A 117 17.43 -3.79 2.63
CA ALA A 117 17.93 -2.48 2.22
C ALA A 117 18.99 -2.56 1.11
N ARG A 118 19.76 -3.65 1.07
CA ARG A 118 20.83 -3.89 0.09
C ARG A 118 20.37 -4.59 -1.18
N ASP A 119 19.13 -5.07 -1.22
CA ASP A 119 18.59 -5.72 -2.41
C ASP A 119 18.66 -4.75 -3.59
N SER A 120 19.07 -5.26 -4.74
CA SER A 120 19.13 -4.48 -5.97
C SER A 120 17.74 -4.14 -6.50
N VAL A 121 17.66 -3.09 -7.33
CA VAL A 121 16.42 -2.72 -8.05
C VAL A 121 15.77 -3.93 -8.75
N SER A 122 16.56 -4.81 -9.37
CA SER A 122 16.05 -6.02 -10.01
C SER A 122 15.46 -7.04 -9.04
N GLU A 123 16.03 -7.19 -7.84
CA GLU A 123 15.51 -8.09 -6.80
C GLU A 123 14.19 -7.53 -6.23
N VAL A 124 14.13 -6.22 -6.00
CA VAL A 124 12.91 -5.54 -5.58
C VAL A 124 11.80 -5.69 -6.63
N ALA A 125 12.11 -5.48 -7.92
CA ALA A 125 11.15 -5.65 -9.00
C ALA A 125 10.60 -7.09 -9.08
N GLN A 126 11.49 -8.09 -8.97
CA GLN A 126 11.09 -9.50 -8.92
C GLN A 126 10.19 -9.80 -7.72
N ALA A 127 10.50 -9.27 -6.54
CA ALA A 127 9.67 -9.45 -5.35
C ALA A 127 8.28 -8.82 -5.52
N LEU A 128 8.18 -7.60 -6.06
CA LEU A 128 6.89 -6.94 -6.33
C LEU A 128 6.00 -7.80 -7.23
N LEU A 129 6.57 -8.32 -8.33
CA LEU A 129 5.87 -9.18 -9.29
C LEU A 129 5.48 -10.53 -8.69
N LYS A 130 6.41 -11.20 -7.99
CA LYS A 130 6.19 -12.50 -7.33
C LYS A 130 5.03 -12.44 -6.35
N HIS A 131 4.99 -11.39 -5.52
CA HIS A 131 3.98 -11.23 -4.48
C HIS A 131 2.70 -10.54 -4.98
N LYS A 132 2.68 -10.04 -6.22
CA LYS A 132 1.54 -9.30 -6.82
C LYS A 132 1.12 -8.11 -5.95
N VAL A 133 2.11 -7.35 -5.48
CA VAL A 133 1.94 -6.18 -4.62
C VAL A 133 2.57 -4.95 -5.26
N ASN A 134 2.02 -3.77 -4.96
CA ASN A 134 2.50 -2.50 -5.52
C ASN A 134 3.57 -1.81 -4.65
N SER A 135 3.82 -2.34 -3.45
CA SER A 135 4.82 -1.84 -2.53
C SER A 135 5.33 -2.93 -1.60
N LEU A 136 6.60 -2.81 -1.20
CA LEU A 136 7.28 -3.70 -0.27
C LEU A 136 7.92 -2.91 0.87
N PRO A 137 7.83 -3.39 2.11
CA PRO A 137 8.63 -2.92 3.22
C PRO A 137 10.11 -3.23 3.00
N VAL A 138 10.96 -2.25 3.31
CA VAL A 138 12.42 -2.34 3.23
C VAL A 138 12.98 -2.48 4.65
N LEU A 139 13.68 -3.57 4.90
CA LEU A 139 14.28 -3.87 6.18
C LEU A 139 15.79 -3.65 6.15
N LYS A 140 16.36 -3.07 7.21
CA LYS A 140 17.80 -2.99 7.44
C LYS A 140 18.11 -3.59 8.78
N ARG A 141 18.88 -4.70 8.78
CA ARG A 141 19.17 -5.47 10.01
C ARG A 141 17.89 -5.86 10.76
N GLY A 142 16.87 -6.28 10.01
CA GLY A 142 15.55 -6.66 10.54
C GLY A 142 14.64 -5.51 10.98
N LYS A 143 15.07 -4.24 10.88
CA LYS A 143 14.25 -3.07 11.22
C LYS A 143 13.63 -2.46 9.98
N LEU A 144 12.33 -2.13 10.03
CA LEU A 144 11.67 -1.39 8.96
C LEU A 144 12.24 0.02 8.86
N ILE A 145 12.82 0.36 7.70
CA ILE A 145 13.39 1.69 7.45
C ILE A 145 12.65 2.47 6.36
N GLY A 146 11.86 1.78 5.53
CA GLY A 146 11.12 2.44 4.47
C GLY A 146 10.23 1.50 3.68
N MET A 147 9.66 2.04 2.61
CA MET A 147 8.81 1.34 1.67
C MET A 147 9.26 1.65 0.26
N VAL A 148 9.36 0.63 -0.59
CA VAL A 148 9.62 0.78 -2.02
C VAL A 148 8.37 0.44 -2.82
N ARG A 149 8.04 1.24 -3.83
CA ARG A 149 6.84 1.09 -4.66
C ARG A 149 7.21 0.77 -6.10
N THR A 150 6.25 0.24 -6.85
CA THR A 150 6.39 0.04 -8.31
C THR A 150 6.74 1.34 -9.05
N LEU A 151 6.22 2.49 -8.59
CA LEU A 151 6.57 3.80 -9.15
C LEU A 151 8.05 4.16 -8.93
N ASP A 152 8.61 3.83 -7.76
CA ASP A 152 10.00 4.14 -7.44
C ASP A 152 10.95 3.33 -8.33
N ILE A 153 10.60 2.07 -8.61
CA ILE A 153 11.27 1.24 -9.62
C ILE A 153 11.16 1.87 -11.01
N PHE A 154 9.96 2.29 -11.43
CA PHE A 154 9.75 2.89 -12.74
C PHE A 154 10.61 4.14 -12.97
N MET A 155 10.76 4.97 -11.94
CA MET A 155 11.58 6.19 -12.01
C MET A 155 13.07 5.92 -12.20
N VAL A 156 13.59 4.76 -11.78
CA VAL A 156 15.01 4.41 -11.92
C VAL A 156 15.30 3.47 -13.07
N VAL A 157 14.30 2.70 -13.55
CA VAL A 157 14.47 1.78 -14.68
C VAL A 157 14.82 2.55 -15.97
N GLY A 158 14.36 3.79 -16.12
CA GLY A 158 14.74 4.68 -17.23
C GLY A 158 16.25 4.95 -17.32
N ASP A 159 16.99 4.84 -16.22
CA ASP A 159 18.45 5.03 -16.20
C ASP A 159 19.20 3.87 -16.88
N TYR A 160 18.57 2.69 -17.05
CA TYR A 160 19.19 1.50 -17.63
C TYR A 160 19.07 1.40 -19.16
N PHE A 161 18.28 2.27 -19.78
CA PHE A 161 18.10 2.33 -21.24
C PHE A 161 18.97 3.40 -21.91
N LYS A 162 19.97 3.93 -21.20
CA LYS A 162 20.94 4.92 -21.70
C LYS A 162 22.28 4.27 -22.05
#